data_AF-A0A4R8HMV6-F1
#
_entry.id   AF-A0A4R8HMV6-F1
#
_cell.length_a   1.000
_cell.length_b   1.000
_cell.length_c   1.000
_cell.angle_alpha   90.00
_cell.angle_beta   90.00
_cell.angle_gamma   90.00
#
_symmetry.space_group_name_H-M   'P 1'
#
loop_
_entity.id
_entity.type
_entity.pdbx_description
1 polymer ?
#
loop_
_entity_poly.entity_id
_entity_poly.type
_entity_poly.pdbx_seq_one_letter_code
_entity_poly.pdbx_strand_id
1 'polypeptide(L)'
;MAYLDSDILPIAPPRDLASRPAAWTGALVNARLVEAFATLKRLPEKDRPRGFRPALSFVIRDTFEDGVAAEALRDRKAFAWSQPRPSAAAISRMEEAIEWPSKHLAADHDARRALLIFAYCKGFGRSFAKCVAANGLKRGDVERDRLRGAMTIAGALARAAVPIR
;
A
#
# COMPACT_ATOMS: atom_id res chain seq x y z
N MET A 1 18.27 -27.82 -51.60
CA MET A 1 17.62 -28.48 -50.45
C MET A 1 18.26 -27.87 -49.20
N ALA A 2 17.77 -26.69 -48.80
CA ALA A 2 18.40 -25.84 -47.81
C ALA A 2 17.83 -26.10 -46.41
N TYR A 3 18.73 -26.11 -45.44
CA TYR A 3 18.58 -26.40 -44.02
C TYR A 3 17.45 -25.58 -43.36
N LEU A 4 16.65 -26.27 -42.54
CA LEU A 4 15.82 -25.66 -41.51
C LEU A 4 16.74 -25.09 -40.43
N ASP A 5 16.85 -23.76 -40.36
CA ASP A 5 17.48 -23.09 -39.22
C ASP A 5 16.43 -22.89 -38.13
N SER A 6 16.24 -23.96 -37.37
CA SER A 6 15.43 -23.99 -36.17
C SER A 6 16.31 -23.67 -34.97
N ASP A 7 16.49 -22.38 -34.68
CA ASP A 7 17.06 -21.90 -33.42
C ASP A 7 16.55 -20.50 -33.00
N ILE A 8 15.28 -20.21 -33.31
CA ILE A 8 14.54 -19.23 -32.52
C ILE A 8 13.98 -19.99 -31.32
N LEU A 9 14.77 -20.04 -30.24
CA LEU A 9 14.27 -20.36 -28.90
C LEU A 9 12.97 -19.56 -28.69
N PRO A 10 11.88 -20.17 -28.20
CA PRO A 10 10.70 -19.40 -27.87
C PRO A 10 11.11 -18.38 -26.81
N ILE A 11 11.17 -17.10 -27.21
CA ILE A 11 11.24 -15.98 -26.28
C ILE A 11 10.14 -16.26 -25.28
N ALA A 12 10.52 -16.57 -24.03
CA ALA A 12 9.56 -16.79 -22.96
C ALA A 12 8.55 -15.64 -23.05
N PRO A 13 7.22 -15.93 -23.12
CA PRO A 13 6.24 -14.88 -23.32
C PRO A 13 6.52 -13.79 -22.28
N PRO A 14 6.51 -12.51 -22.67
CA PRO A 14 6.86 -11.42 -21.77
C PRO A 14 6.09 -11.61 -20.46
N ARG A 15 6.83 -11.75 -19.36
CA ARG A 15 6.25 -11.71 -18.02
C ARG A 15 5.53 -10.37 -17.92
N ASP A 16 4.21 -10.45 -17.81
CA ASP A 16 3.26 -9.33 -17.64
C ASP A 16 2.45 -8.94 -18.89
N LEU A 17 1.46 -9.79 -19.21
CA LEU A 17 0.21 -9.34 -19.82
C LEU A 17 -0.91 -9.43 -18.79
N ALA A 18 -0.67 -9.03 -17.53
CA ALA A 18 -1.82 -8.72 -16.68
C ALA A 18 -2.55 -7.57 -17.39
N SER A 19 -3.75 -7.84 -17.90
CA SER A 19 -4.58 -6.83 -18.54
C SER A 19 -4.64 -5.62 -17.62
N ARG A 20 -4.17 -4.47 -18.10
CA ARG A 20 -4.21 -3.23 -17.33
C ARG A 20 -5.65 -3.04 -16.88
N PRO A 21 -5.93 -2.89 -15.57
CA PRO A 21 -7.30 -2.85 -15.12
C PRO A 21 -8.02 -1.72 -15.83
N ALA A 22 -9.17 -2.03 -16.43
CA ALA A 22 -9.92 -1.07 -17.23
C ALA A 22 -10.69 -0.06 -16.37
N ALA A 23 -10.91 -0.38 -15.08
CA ALA A 23 -11.68 0.44 -14.16
C ALA A 23 -11.13 0.39 -12.73
N TRP A 24 -11.38 1.47 -11.98
CA TRP A 24 -11.11 1.50 -10.55
C TRP A 24 -12.05 0.54 -9.82
N THR A 25 -11.46 -0.39 -9.07
CA THR A 25 -12.20 -1.30 -8.19
C THR A 25 -11.70 -1.14 -6.76
N GLY A 26 -12.53 -1.53 -5.78
CA GLY A 26 -12.09 -1.52 -4.37
C GLY A 26 -10.84 -2.39 -4.16
N ALA A 27 -10.70 -3.49 -4.88
CA ALA A 27 -9.49 -4.33 -4.83
C ALA A 27 -8.24 -3.57 -5.33
N LEU A 28 -8.37 -2.84 -6.44
CA LEU A 28 -7.26 -2.03 -6.98
C LEU A 28 -6.87 -0.89 -6.03
N VAL A 29 -7.84 -0.22 -5.43
CA VAL A 29 -7.59 0.83 -4.41
C VAL A 29 -6.83 0.25 -3.23
N ASN A 30 -7.24 -0.91 -2.71
CA ASN A 30 -6.52 -1.59 -1.63
C ASN A 30 -5.07 -1.90 -2.04
N ALA A 31 -4.86 -2.45 -3.24
CA ALA A 31 -3.52 -2.76 -3.74
C ALA A 31 -2.63 -1.52 -3.85
N ARG A 32 -3.17 -0.41 -4.37
CA ARG A 32 -2.43 0.87 -4.49
C ARG A 32 -2.08 1.47 -3.14
N LEU A 33 -2.99 1.41 -2.17
CA LEU A 33 -2.68 1.84 -0.80
C LEU A 33 -1.60 0.96 -0.17
N VAL A 34 -1.65 -0.35 -0.35
CA VAL A 34 -0.59 -1.26 0.14
C VAL A 34 0.75 -0.93 -0.50
N GLU A 35 0.79 -0.72 -1.82
CA GLU A 35 1.99 -0.29 -2.56
C GLU A 35 2.53 1.05 -2.04
N ALA A 36 1.65 2.00 -1.73
CA ALA A 36 2.03 3.28 -1.19
C ALA A 36 2.71 3.13 0.18
N PHE A 37 2.14 2.35 1.10
CA PHE A 37 2.78 2.11 2.41
C PHE A 37 4.08 1.30 2.28
N ALA A 38 4.18 0.36 1.33
CA ALA A 38 5.42 -0.35 1.02
C ALA A 38 6.51 0.57 0.44
N THR A 39 6.11 1.56 -0.37
CA THR A 39 6.99 2.60 -0.90
C THR A 39 7.49 3.51 0.20
N LEU A 40 6.58 3.95 1.08
CA LEU A 40 6.91 4.78 2.22
C LEU A 40 7.86 4.10 3.21
N LYS A 41 7.71 2.78 3.43
CA LYS A 41 8.62 1.98 4.25
C LYS A 41 10.07 2.09 3.79
N ARG A 42 10.31 2.23 2.48
CA ARG A 42 11.63 2.35 1.86
C ARG A 42 12.18 3.79 1.86
N LEU A 43 11.35 4.79 2.13
CA LEU A 43 11.80 6.18 2.22
C LEU A 43 12.53 6.46 3.55
N PRO A 44 13.65 7.22 3.51
CA PRO A 44 14.28 7.76 4.71
C PRO A 44 13.30 8.58 5.54
N GLU A 45 13.42 8.57 6.87
CA GLU A 45 12.48 9.28 7.76
C GLU A 45 12.37 10.78 7.44
N LYS A 46 13.47 11.41 7.01
CA LYS A 46 13.51 12.83 6.63
C LYS A 46 12.71 13.16 5.36
N ASP A 47 12.51 12.17 4.49
CA ASP A 47 11.85 12.32 3.18
C ASP A 47 10.38 11.85 3.24
N ARG A 48 9.89 11.47 4.43
CA ARG A 48 8.48 11.11 4.63
C ARG A 48 7.63 12.39 4.77
N PRO A 49 6.40 12.43 4.22
CA PRO A 49 5.56 13.62 4.33
C PRO A 49 5.32 14.01 5.80
N ARG A 50 5.56 15.29 6.16
CA ARG A 50 5.48 15.76 7.56
C ARG A 50 4.10 15.56 8.20
N GLY A 51 3.03 15.63 7.41
CA GLY A 51 1.64 15.41 7.87
C GLY A 51 1.22 13.94 8.02
N PHE A 52 2.12 13.00 7.70
CA PHE A 52 1.80 11.57 7.70
C PHE A 52 1.72 10.94 9.09
N ARG A 53 2.57 11.39 10.03
CA ARG A 53 2.59 10.87 11.42
C ARG A 53 1.27 11.13 12.17
N PRO A 54 0.67 12.33 12.14
CA PRO A 54 -0.62 12.59 12.80
C PRO A 54 -1.77 11.76 12.24
N ALA A 55 -1.84 11.59 10.91
CA ALA A 55 -2.88 10.81 10.24
C ALA A 55 -2.80 9.30 10.52
N LEU A 56 -1.66 8.82 11.04
CA LEU A 56 -1.46 7.45 11.50
C LEU A 56 -1.40 7.31 13.02
N SER A 57 -1.56 8.39 13.79
CA SER A 57 -1.44 8.35 15.26
C SER A 57 -2.36 7.31 15.92
N PHE A 58 -3.52 7.03 15.32
CA PHE A 58 -4.43 5.97 15.78
C PHE A 58 -4.01 4.55 15.35
N VAL A 59 -3.24 4.40 14.26
CA VAL A 59 -2.67 3.11 13.80
C VAL A 59 -1.37 2.78 14.55
N ILE A 60 -0.59 3.83 14.84
CA ILE A 60 0.69 3.82 15.56
C ILE A 60 0.43 3.96 17.07
N ARG A 61 -0.49 3.16 17.64
CA ARG A 61 -0.37 2.82 19.07
C ARG A 61 0.66 1.71 19.30
N ASP A 62 1.02 0.98 18.24
CA ASP A 62 1.69 -0.32 18.33
C ASP A 62 3.12 -0.34 17.75
N THR A 63 3.84 0.81 17.76
CA THR A 63 5.24 0.85 17.27
C THR A 63 6.28 1.06 18.37
N PHE A 64 5.85 1.08 19.63
CA PHE A 64 6.73 1.11 20.79
C PHE A 64 6.63 -0.13 21.70
N GLU A 65 5.70 -1.07 21.43
CA GLU A 65 5.47 -2.27 22.27
C GLU A 65 5.76 -3.61 21.59
N ASP A 66 6.19 -3.63 20.32
CA ASP A 66 6.94 -4.79 19.84
C ASP A 66 8.35 -4.64 20.46
N GLY A 67 8.64 -5.37 21.54
CA GLY A 67 9.93 -5.45 22.24
C GLY A 67 11.09 -5.96 21.37
N VAL A 68 11.31 -5.31 20.23
CA VAL A 68 12.43 -5.52 19.33
C VAL A 68 13.60 -4.76 19.92
N ALA A 69 14.64 -5.49 20.34
CA ALA A 69 15.91 -4.89 20.76
C ALA A 69 16.32 -3.79 19.76
N ALA A 70 16.80 -2.66 20.29
CA ALA A 70 17.13 -1.49 19.48
C ALA A 70 18.06 -1.81 18.30
N GLU A 71 18.94 -2.82 18.45
CA GLU A 71 19.76 -3.40 17.38
C GLU A 71 18.94 -3.97 16.21
N ALA A 72 17.95 -4.83 16.47
CA ALA A 72 17.13 -5.43 15.41
C ALA A 72 16.26 -4.38 14.68
N LEU A 73 15.93 -3.27 15.35
CA LEU A 73 15.29 -2.13 14.70
C LEU A 73 16.28 -1.35 13.81
N ARG A 74 17.53 -1.17 14.25
CA ARG A 74 18.61 -0.56 13.45
C ARG A 74 18.92 -1.40 12.21
N ASP A 75 19.04 -2.71 12.34
CA ASP A 75 19.34 -3.61 11.23
C ASP A 75 18.20 -3.65 10.20
N ARG A 76 16.95 -3.64 10.66
CA ARG A 76 15.78 -3.49 9.76
C ARG A 76 15.78 -2.15 9.04
N LYS A 77 16.14 -1.05 9.71
CA LYS A 77 16.25 0.27 9.08
C LYS A 77 17.39 0.30 8.06
N ALA A 78 18.57 -0.23 8.41
CA ALA A 78 19.72 -0.34 7.54
C ALA A 78 19.42 -1.19 6.29
N PHE A 79 18.76 -2.34 6.47
CA PHE A 79 18.33 -3.19 5.35
C PHE A 79 17.28 -2.51 4.47
N ALA A 80 16.29 -1.82 5.05
CA ALA A 80 15.30 -1.08 4.28
C ALA A 80 15.93 0.06 3.46
N TRP A 81 17.01 0.67 3.96
CA TRP A 81 17.75 1.74 3.28
C TRP A 81 18.81 1.24 2.31
N SER A 82 19.24 -0.02 2.41
CA SER A 82 20.08 -0.66 1.39
C SER A 82 19.28 -1.12 0.17
N GLN A 83 17.95 -1.16 0.26
CA GLN A 83 17.09 -1.40 -0.91
C GLN A 83 17.16 -0.23 -1.90
N PRO A 84 17.03 -0.50 -3.20
CA PRO A 84 16.92 0.56 -4.22
C PRO A 84 15.84 1.57 -3.84
N ARG A 85 16.19 2.86 -3.90
CA ARG A 85 15.25 3.94 -3.62
C ARG A 85 14.07 3.86 -4.58
N PRO A 86 12.83 4.11 -4.11
CA PRO A 86 11.71 4.27 -5.01
C PRO A 86 11.97 5.36 -6.06
N SER A 87 11.52 5.12 -7.29
CA SER A 87 11.60 6.14 -8.35
C SER A 87 10.69 7.34 -8.03
N ALA A 88 10.98 8.50 -8.62
CA ALA A 88 10.12 9.68 -8.48
C ALA A 88 8.65 9.38 -8.85
N ALA A 89 8.42 8.60 -9.91
CA ALA A 89 7.09 8.19 -10.31
C ALA A 89 6.39 7.30 -9.25
N ALA A 90 7.13 6.43 -8.56
CA ALA A 90 6.58 5.63 -7.46
C ALA A 90 6.25 6.49 -6.23
N ILE A 91 7.09 7.49 -5.93
CA ILE A 91 6.86 8.46 -4.85
C ILE A 91 5.60 9.29 -5.14
N SER A 92 5.46 9.85 -6.34
CA SER A 92 4.26 10.63 -6.68
C SER A 92 2.98 9.80 -6.62
N ARG A 93 3.00 8.55 -7.10
CA ARG A 93 1.85 7.63 -6.97
C ARG A 93 1.53 7.30 -5.51
N MET A 94 2.56 7.13 -4.69
CA MET A 94 2.40 6.91 -3.26
C MET A 94 1.75 8.12 -2.58
N GLU A 95 2.25 9.33 -2.84
CA GLU A 95 1.72 10.58 -2.28
C GLU A 95 0.25 10.75 -2.65
N GLU A 96 -0.10 10.58 -3.93
CA GLU A 96 -1.47 10.61 -4.41
C GLU A 96 -2.35 9.59 -3.69
N ALA A 97 -1.93 8.33 -3.60
CA ALA A 97 -2.72 7.27 -2.99
C ALA A 97 -2.96 7.48 -1.49
N ILE A 98 -1.95 7.97 -0.76
CA ILE A 98 -2.03 8.20 0.69
C ILE A 98 -3.07 9.29 1.04
N GLU A 99 -3.35 10.22 0.13
CA GLU A 99 -4.32 11.28 0.35
C GLU A 99 -5.78 10.82 0.18
N TRP A 100 -6.03 9.77 -0.61
CA TRP A 100 -7.39 9.33 -0.94
C TRP A 100 -8.29 9.07 0.27
N PRO A 101 -7.85 8.38 1.35
CA PRO A 101 -8.70 8.14 2.51
C PRO A 101 -9.12 9.44 3.20
N SER A 102 -8.23 10.43 3.30
CA SER A 102 -8.56 11.73 3.89
C SER A 102 -9.52 12.53 3.00
N LYS A 103 -9.31 12.48 1.68
CA LYS A 103 -10.12 13.24 0.70
C LYS A 103 -11.53 12.68 0.50
N HIS A 104 -11.67 11.36 0.49
CA HIS A 104 -12.92 10.71 0.08
C HIS A 104 -13.69 10.04 1.24
N LEU A 105 -13.04 9.84 2.40
CA LEU A 105 -13.64 9.24 3.59
C LEU A 105 -13.59 10.18 4.79
N ALA A 106 -13.58 11.50 4.55
CA ALA A 106 -13.51 12.50 5.62
C ALA A 106 -14.63 12.35 6.65
N ALA A 107 -15.86 12.10 6.18
CA ALA A 107 -17.05 11.89 7.01
C ALA A 107 -17.20 10.46 7.55
N ASP A 108 -16.40 9.51 7.03
CA ASP A 108 -16.53 8.08 7.31
C ASP A 108 -15.28 7.58 8.03
N HIS A 109 -15.19 7.96 9.30
CA HIS A 109 -14.00 7.74 10.12
C HIS A 109 -13.67 6.25 10.29
N ASP A 110 -14.68 5.38 10.38
CA ASP A 110 -14.48 3.94 10.54
C ASP A 110 -13.93 3.30 9.26
N ALA A 111 -14.49 3.61 8.09
CA ALA A 111 -13.93 3.13 6.82
C ALA A 111 -12.52 3.65 6.58
N ARG A 112 -12.29 4.94 6.86
CA ARG A 112 -10.96 5.56 6.76
C ARG A 112 -9.96 4.85 7.65
N ARG A 113 -10.30 4.61 8.92
CA ARG A 113 -9.46 3.92 9.90
C ARG A 113 -9.17 2.49 9.48
N ALA A 114 -10.20 1.72 9.11
CA ALA A 114 -10.08 0.33 8.71
C ALA A 114 -9.18 0.16 7.48
N LEU A 115 -9.35 1.03 6.48
CA LEU A 115 -8.56 1.02 5.26
C LEU A 115 -7.09 1.36 5.52
N LEU A 116 -6.81 2.36 6.36
CA LEU A 116 -5.44 2.74 6.73
C LEU A 116 -4.74 1.68 7.57
N ILE A 117 -5.44 1.02 8.52
CA ILE A 117 -4.90 -0.11 9.28
C ILE A 117 -4.50 -1.24 8.31
N PHE A 118 -5.39 -1.62 7.39
CA PHE A 118 -5.10 -2.66 6.42
C PHE A 118 -3.88 -2.32 5.56
N ALA A 119 -3.87 -1.13 4.96
CA ALA A 119 -2.80 -0.68 4.07
C ALA A 119 -1.45 -0.60 4.80
N TYR A 120 -1.45 -0.06 6.03
CA TYR A 120 -0.26 -0.02 6.88
C TYR A 120 0.26 -1.42 7.17
N CYS A 121 -0.59 -2.33 7.64
CA CYS A 121 -0.13 -3.65 8.06
C CYS A 121 0.40 -4.46 6.87
N LYS A 122 -0.30 -4.43 5.74
CA LYS A 122 0.17 -5.13 4.53
C LYS A 122 1.41 -4.48 3.93
N GLY A 123 1.44 -3.15 3.78
CA GLY A 123 2.58 -2.44 3.19
C GLY A 123 3.85 -2.56 4.05
N PHE A 124 3.71 -2.62 5.38
CA PHE A 124 4.85 -2.80 6.26
C PHE A 124 5.24 -4.27 6.49
N GLY A 125 4.44 -5.23 6.04
CA GLY A 125 4.66 -6.67 6.24
C GLY A 125 4.30 -7.16 7.65
N ARG A 126 3.35 -6.50 8.32
CA ARG A 126 2.81 -6.87 9.64
C ARG A 126 1.57 -7.77 9.50
N SER A 127 1.29 -8.54 10.56
CA SER A 127 0.06 -9.33 10.64
C SER A 127 -1.16 -8.42 10.80
N PHE A 128 -2.08 -8.50 9.85
CA PHE A 128 -3.35 -7.75 9.91
C PHE A 128 -4.17 -8.08 11.17
N ALA A 129 -4.21 -9.36 11.57
CA ALA A 129 -4.93 -9.77 12.77
C ALA A 129 -4.34 -9.15 14.05
N LYS A 130 -3.00 -9.10 14.15
CA LYS A 130 -2.32 -8.46 15.28
C LYS A 130 -2.61 -6.96 15.34
N CYS A 131 -2.51 -6.27 14.20
CA CYS A 131 -2.82 -4.84 14.12
C CYS A 131 -4.27 -4.52 14.55
N VAL A 132 -5.24 -5.33 14.12
CA VAL A 132 -6.65 -5.16 14.47
C VAL A 132 -6.85 -5.36 15.98
N ALA A 133 -6.26 -6.41 16.55
CA ALA A 133 -6.33 -6.69 17.98
C ALA A 133 -5.69 -5.58 18.83
N ALA A 134 -4.50 -5.09 18.44
CA ALA A 134 -3.80 -3.99 19.12
C ALA A 134 -4.61 -2.67 19.09
N ASN A 135 -5.52 -2.52 18.13
CA ASN A 135 -6.42 -1.37 18.03
C ASN A 135 -7.74 -1.54 18.81
N GLY A 136 -7.95 -2.68 19.48
CA GLY A 136 -9.19 -3.01 20.19
C GLY A 136 -10.39 -3.22 19.26
N LEU A 137 -10.15 -3.59 18.00
CA LEU A 137 -11.19 -3.69 16.97
C LEU A 137 -11.57 -5.13 16.67
N LYS A 138 -12.79 -5.33 16.17
CA LYS A 138 -13.26 -6.63 15.65
C LYS A 138 -12.88 -6.79 14.19
N ARG A 139 -12.29 -7.93 13.84
CA ARG A 139 -11.82 -8.21 12.46
C ARG A 139 -12.94 -8.13 11.42
N GLY A 140 -14.14 -8.63 11.73
CA GLY A 140 -15.27 -8.59 10.80
C GLY A 140 -15.71 -7.16 10.47
N ASP A 141 -15.76 -6.28 11.47
CA ASP A 141 -16.11 -4.88 11.28
C ASP A 141 -15.05 -4.15 10.45
N VAL A 142 -13.77 -4.33 10.79
CA VAL A 142 -12.67 -3.74 10.02
C VAL A 142 -12.68 -4.22 8.57
N GLU A 143 -12.94 -5.49 8.31
CA GLU A 143 -12.98 -6.02 6.94
C GLU A 143 -14.13 -5.41 6.14
N ARG A 144 -15.32 -5.33 6.73
CA ARG A 144 -16.50 -4.68 6.13
C ARG A 144 -16.22 -3.21 5.83
N ASP A 145 -15.72 -2.46 6.81
CA ASP A 145 -15.47 -1.03 6.68
C ASP A 145 -14.32 -0.72 5.70
N ARG A 146 -13.30 -1.58 5.66
CA ARG A 146 -12.23 -1.52 4.64
C ARG A 146 -12.79 -1.68 3.23
N LEU A 147 -13.62 -2.71 3.00
CA LEU A 147 -14.21 -2.97 1.68
C LEU A 147 -15.11 -1.81 1.24
N ARG A 148 -15.95 -1.33 2.15
CA ARG A 148 -16.82 -0.17 1.95
C ARG A 148 -16.01 1.08 1.59
N GLY A 149 -14.98 1.42 2.37
CA GLY A 149 -14.12 2.57 2.11
C GLY A 149 -13.39 2.48 0.77
N ALA A 150 -12.87 1.30 0.44
CA ALA A 150 -12.20 1.07 -0.84
C ALA A 150 -13.16 1.21 -2.04
N MET A 151 -14.41 0.75 -1.92
CA MET A 151 -15.43 0.94 -2.96
C MET A 151 -15.82 2.41 -3.12
N THR A 152 -15.97 3.15 -2.01
CA THR A 152 -16.25 4.59 -2.05
C THR A 152 -15.15 5.36 -2.77
N ILE A 153 -13.88 5.09 -2.46
CA ILE A 153 -12.73 5.70 -3.16
C ILE A 153 -12.72 5.29 -4.63
N ALA A 154 -12.91 4.01 -4.95
CA ALA A 154 -12.93 3.54 -6.33
C ALA A 154 -13.99 4.28 -7.18
N GLY A 155 -15.21 4.44 -6.64
CA GLY A 155 -16.26 5.22 -7.29
C GLY A 155 -15.90 6.70 -7.45
N ALA A 156 -15.23 7.30 -6.46
CA ALA A 156 -14.80 8.69 -6.55
C ALA A 156 -13.70 8.90 -7.62
N LEU A 157 -12.71 8.00 -7.68
CA LEU A 157 -11.64 8.04 -8.68
C LEU A 157 -12.18 7.81 -10.10
N ALA A 158 -13.12 6.88 -10.26
CA ALA A 158 -13.80 6.65 -11.54
C ALA A 158 -14.58 7.89 -12.00
N ARG A 159 -15.35 8.54 -11.12
CA ARG A 159 -16.08 9.78 -11.45
C ARG A 159 -15.15 10.94 -11.81
N ALA A 160 -13.99 11.02 -11.18
CA ALA A 160 -12.98 12.03 -11.46
C ALA A 160 -12.10 11.70 -12.69
N ALA A 161 -12.37 10.60 -13.40
CA ALA A 161 -11.60 10.11 -14.53
C ALA A 161 -10.09 9.98 -14.24
N VAL A 162 -9.73 9.61 -13.01
CA VAL A 162 -8.33 9.44 -12.61
C VAL A 162 -7.74 8.26 -13.40
N PRO A 163 -6.63 8.45 -14.15
CA PRO A 163 -6.04 7.38 -14.94
C PRO A 163 -5.39 6.32 -14.05
N ILE A 164 -5.58 5.04 -14.40
CA ILE A 164 -4.94 3.91 -13.73
C ILE A 164 -3.50 3.81 -14.23
N ARG A 165 -2.52 4.32 -13.47
CA ARG A 165 -1.08 4.29 -13.80
C ARG A 165 -0.34 3.35 -12.88
#